data_AF-A0ABD0NMK5-F1
#
_entry.id   AF-A0ABD0NMK5-F1
#
_cell.length_a   1.000
_cell.length_b   1.000
_cell.length_c   1.000
_cell.angle_alpha   90.00
_cell.angle_beta   90.00
_cell.angle_gamma   90.00
#
_symmetry.space_group_name_H-M   'P 1'
#
loop_
_entity.id
_entity.type
_entity.pdbx_description
1 polymer ?
#
loop_
_entity_poly.entity_id
_entity_poly.type
_entity_poly.pdbx_seq_one_letter_code
_entity_poly.pdbx_strand_id
1 'polypeptide(L)' 'EAHQCGRGVLVHCQAGVSRSATIVIAYLMKHTLMTMTDAYKYVRGRRPVVSPNLNFMGQLLEFERDLNSG' A
#
# COMPACT_ATOMS: atom_id res chain seq x y z
N GLU A 1 6.20 -13.37 -7.65
CA GLU A 1 7.06 -14.53 -7.32
C GLU A 1 6.54 -15.35 -6.14
N ALA A 2 6.52 -14.86 -4.89
CA ALA A 2 5.94 -15.65 -3.77
C ALA A 2 4.45 -16.00 -3.94
N HIS A 3 3.66 -15.06 -4.46
CA HIS A 3 2.24 -15.29 -4.76
C HIS A 3 2.02 -16.38 -5.83
N GLN A 4 2.90 -16.48 -6.83
CA GLN A 4 2.78 -17.43 -7.94
C GLN A 4 3.00 -18.88 -7.49
N CYS A 5 3.74 -19.11 -6.40
CA CYS A 5 3.95 -20.43 -5.80
C CYS A 5 3.08 -20.68 -4.56
N GLY A 6 2.02 -19.88 -4.36
CA GLY A 6 1.07 -20.06 -3.26
C GLY A 6 1.62 -19.77 -1.86
N ARG A 7 2.71 -18.99 -1.75
CA ARG A 7 3.33 -18.64 -0.47
C ARG A 7 2.88 -17.27 0.02
N GLY A 8 2.77 -17.13 1.34
CA GLY A 8 2.52 -15.86 2.01
C GLY A 8 3.81 -15.04 2.22
N VAL A 9 3.66 -13.71 2.30
CA VAL A 9 4.75 -12.78 2.62
C VAL A 9 4.34 -11.92 3.81
N LEU A 10 5.20 -11.84 4.82
CA LEU A 10 5.04 -10.88 5.92
C LEU A 10 5.74 -9.57 5.56
N VAL A 11 4.98 -8.48 5.48
CA VAL A 11 5.52 -7.12 5.33
C VAL A 11 5.36 -6.40 6.66
N HIS A 12 6.47 -6.03 7.31
CA HIS A 12 6.43 -5.34 8.60
C HIS A 12 7.43 -4.18 8.67
N CYS A 13 7.19 -3.30 9.63
CA CYS A 13 8.17 -2.31 10.11
C CYS A 13 8.12 -2.33 11.65
N GLN A 14 8.59 -1.29 12.33
CA GLN A 14 8.55 -1.25 13.79
C GLN A 14 7.12 -1.34 14.37
N ALA A 15 6.20 -0.52 13.87
CA ALA A 15 4.85 -0.39 14.44
C ALA A 15 3.73 -0.90 13.51
N GLY A 16 4.06 -1.17 12.25
CA GLY A 16 3.04 -1.48 11.24
C GLY A 16 2.05 -0.34 11.00
N VAL A 17 2.47 0.91 11.22
CA VAL A 17 1.61 2.11 11.11
C VAL A 17 1.88 2.87 9.81
N SER A 18 3.16 3.08 9.47
CA SER A 18 3.58 3.98 8.39
C SER A 18 4.31 3.21 7.27
N ARG A 19 5.63 3.01 7.37
CA ARG A 19 6.48 2.37 6.34
C ARG A 19 5.90 1.10 5.69
N SER A 20 5.62 0.06 6.48
CA SER A 20 5.11 -1.20 5.90
C SER A 20 3.71 -1.06 5.32
N ALA A 21 2.87 -0.20 5.92
CA ALA A 21 1.55 0.07 5.39
C ALA A 21 1.61 0.79 4.03
N THR A 22 2.53 1.75 3.87
CA THR A 22 2.80 2.42 2.57
C THR A 22 3.11 1.40 1.48
N ILE A 23 4.00 0.43 1.75
CA ILE A 23 4.36 -0.62 0.78
C ILE A 23 3.16 -1.49 0.43
N VAL A 24 2.34 -1.89 1.42
CA VAL A 24 1.13 -2.69 1.17
C VAL A 24 0.12 -1.90 0.33
N ILE A 25 -0.07 -0.61 0.61
CA ILE A 25 -0.98 0.26 -0.16
C ILE A 25 -0.50 0.37 -1.62
N ALA A 26 0.78 0.68 -1.84
CA ALA A 26 1.36 0.76 -3.18
C ALA A 26 1.25 -0.58 -3.95
N TYR A 27 1.48 -1.70 -3.26
CA TYR A 27 1.31 -3.03 -3.85
C TYR A 27 -0.13 -3.26 -4.33
N LEU A 28 -1.13 -2.91 -3.52
CA LEU A 28 -2.53 -3.03 -3.90
C LEU A 28 -2.87 -2.14 -5.10
N MET A 29 -2.44 -0.87 -5.07
CA MET A 29 -2.65 0.05 -6.21
C MET A 29 -2.16 -0.55 -7.53
N LYS A 30 -0.92 -1.07 -7.53
CA LYS A 30 -0.29 -1.64 -8.73
C LYS A 30 -0.93 -2.94 -9.21
N HIS A 31 -1.37 -3.81 -8.30
CA HIS A 31 -1.78 -5.17 -8.65
C HIS A 31 -3.30 -5.40 -8.64
N THR A 32 -4.10 -4.47 -8.13
CA THR A 32 -5.56 -4.60 -8.06
C THR A 32 -6.31 -3.40 -8.63
N LEU A 33 -5.63 -2.50 -9.35
CA LEU A 33 -6.21 -1.30 -9.97
C LEU A 33 -6.99 -0.40 -8.99
N MET A 34 -6.65 -0.47 -7.70
CA MET A 34 -7.26 0.39 -6.69
C MET A 34 -6.64 1.78 -6.78
N THR A 35 -7.47 2.81 -6.65
CA THR A 35 -6.98 4.17 -6.40
C THR A 35 -6.18 4.20 -5.10
N MET A 36 -5.32 5.22 -4.92
CA MET A 36 -4.60 5.44 -3.67
C MET A 36 -5.58 5.49 -2.49
N THR A 37 -6.70 6.19 -2.68
CA THR A 37 -7.74 6.34 -1.65
C THR A 37 -8.41 5.01 -1.31
N ASP A 38 -8.74 4.18 -2.30
CA ASP A 38 -9.40 2.90 -2.06
C ASP A 38 -8.46 1.88 -1.43
N ALA A 39 -7.21 1.81 -1.90
CA ALA A 39 -6.18 0.97 -1.31
C ALA A 39 -5.89 1.38 0.15
N TYR A 40 -5.82 2.68 0.43
CA TYR A 40 -5.68 3.20 1.79
C TYR A 40 -6.86 2.78 2.68
N LYS A 41 -8.10 3.01 2.23
CA LYS A 41 -9.32 2.63 2.97
C LYS A 41 -9.37 1.13 3.22
N TYR A 42 -9.03 0.32 2.23
CA TYR A 42 -8.98 -1.14 2.34
C TYR A 42 -8.01 -1.60 3.43
N VAL A 43 -6.78 -1.07 3.42
CA VAL A 43 -5.76 -1.41 4.42
C VAL A 43 -6.18 -0.93 5.81
N ARG A 44 -6.70 0.29 5.93
CA ARG A 44 -7.19 0.85 7.20
C ARG A 44 -8.38 0.08 7.75
N GLY A 45 -9.28 -0.41 6.90
CA GLY A 45 -10.41 -1.26 7.31
C GLY A 45 -9.98 -2.58 7.94
N ARG A 46 -8.81 -3.12 7.54
CA ARG A 46 -8.23 -4.34 8.13
C ARG A 46 -7.29 -4.06 9.30
N ARG A 47 -6.65 -2.88 9.33
CA ARG A 47 -5.74 -2.44 10.39
C ARG A 47 -5.98 -0.95 10.69
N PRO A 48 -6.87 -0.62 11.64
CA PRO A 48 -7.29 0.76 11.92
C PRO A 48 -6.16 1.73 12.32
N VAL A 49 -5.07 1.21 12.88
CA VAL A 49 -3.90 2.01 13.30
C VAL A 49 -3.03 2.49 12.14
N VAL A 50 -3.32 2.08 10.90
CA VAL A 50 -2.55 2.50 9.73
C VAL A 50 -2.68 4.02 9.50
N SER A 51 -1.51 4.66 9.47
CA SER A 51 -1.34 6.09 9.27
C SER A 51 0.06 6.35 8.68
N PRO A 52 0.22 6.23 7.35
CA PRO A 52 1.42 6.72 6.67
C PRO A 52 1.64 8.21 6.99
N ASN A 53 2.91 8.62 7.06
CA ASN A 53 3.20 10.03 7.25
C ASN A 53 2.86 10.82 5.97
N LEU A 54 2.75 12.15 6.06
CA LEU A 54 2.38 12.99 4.93
C LEU A 54 3.31 12.85 3.73
N ASN A 55 4.62 12.65 3.97
CA ASN A 55 5.58 12.43 2.89
C ASN A 55 5.27 11.13 2.10
N PHE A 56 4.98 10.03 2.78
CA PHE A 56 4.58 8.78 2.13
C PHE A 56 3.21 8.88 1.47
N MET A 57 2.27 9.64 2.05
CA MET A 57 0.99 9.91 1.37
C MET A 57 1.20 10.67 0.06
N GLY A 58 2.11 11.66 0.04
CA GLY A 58 2.51 12.38 -1.17
C GLY A 58 3.15 11.46 -2.22
N GLN A 59 4.07 10.59 -1.81
CA GLN A 59 4.69 9.60 -2.70
C GLN A 59 3.68 8.59 -3.25
N LEU A 60 2.65 8.21 -2.48
CA LEU A 60 1.58 7.34 -2.98
C LEU A 60 0.70 8.05 -4.01
N LEU A 61 0.43 9.35 -3.85
CA LEU A 61 -0.29 10.14 -4.87
C LEU A 61 0.53 10.32 -6.16
N GLU A 62 1.84 10.54 -6.03
CA GLU A 62 2.74 10.57 -7.19
C GLU A 62 2.76 9.22 -7.91
N PHE A 63 2.89 8.14 -7.14
CA PHE A 63 2.83 6.78 -7.68
C PHE A 63 1.50 6.46 -8.39
N GLU A 64 0.37 6.96 -7.89
CA GLU A 64 -0.93 6.84 -8.58
C GLU A 64 -0.91 7.54 -9.95
N ARG A 65 -0.29 8.72 -10.07
CA ARG A 65 -0.14 9.42 -11.35
C ARG A 65 0.72 8.63 -12.32
N ASP A 66 1.83 8.05 -11.83
CA ASP A 66 2.72 7.24 -12.65
C ASP A 66 2.00 5.99 -13.17
N LEU A 67 1.22 5.32 -12.31
CA LEU A 67 0.42 4.15 -12.70
C LEU A 67 -0.66 4.48 -13.75
N ASN A 68 -1.24 5.68 -13.70
CA ASN A 68 -2.25 6.13 -14.66
C ASN A 68 -1.65 6.67 -15.97
N SER A 69 -0.34 6.97 -15.99
CA SER A 69 0.35 7.52 -17.16
C SER A 69 1.08 6.46 -17.99
N GLY A 70 1.13 5.22 -17.49
CA GLY A 70 1.64 4.03 -18.21
C GLY A 70 0.51 3.23 -18.84
#